data_AF-A0A7C5NA74-F1
#
_entry.id   AF-A0A7C5NA74-F1
#
_cell.length_a   1.000
_cell.length_b   1.000
_cell.length_c   1.000
_cell.angle_alpha   90.00
_cell.angle_beta   90.00
_cell.angle_gamma   90.00
#
_symmetry.space_group_name_H-M   'P 1'
#
loop_
_entity.id
_entity.type
_entity.pdbx_description
1 polymer ?
#
loop_
_entity_poly.entity_id
_entity_poly.type
_entity_poly.pdbx_seq_one_letter_code
_entity_poly.pdbx_strand_id
1 'polypeptide(L)'
;MTEAARIREIPYNYTSFSDREIVIRFLGEAQWAVLNRLRRERRTGRSARMLFEVLGDMWVVTRNPYLQDDLLENPRRWRSLTRALHHRLDGIVERAGDNALALELAEAARRAVREFEAWLPRQQTLRQAALKRLARVTRRDNIDFGGLARVSHVTDATDWRVEFPFVVITPDSEAEIQPVVQACIDLGLTIIPRGGGTGYTGSAVPLFSDTAVINTEKLEGLG
;
A
#
# COMPACT_ATOMS: atom_id res chain seq x y z
N MET A 1 20.91 25.52 13.33
CA MET A 1 21.07 25.24 11.88
C MET A 1 19.67 25.03 11.32
N THR A 2 19.18 25.99 10.54
CA THR A 2 17.88 25.91 9.87
C THR A 2 17.99 24.87 8.77
N GLU A 3 17.51 23.65 9.05
CA GLU A 3 17.30 22.63 8.04
C GLU A 3 16.31 23.20 7.02
N ALA A 4 16.81 23.56 5.84
CA ALA A 4 15.95 24.03 4.75
C ALA A 4 14.87 22.97 4.54
N ALA A 5 13.60 23.33 4.80
CA ALA A 5 12.47 22.43 4.68
C ALA A 5 12.57 21.72 3.33
N ARG A 6 12.86 20.42 3.37
CA ARG A 6 13.06 19.60 2.19
C ARG A 6 11.72 19.57 1.46
N ILE A 7 11.58 20.40 0.42
CA ILE A 7 10.37 20.44 -0.40
C ILE A 7 10.16 19.05 -0.97
N ARG A 8 9.06 18.41 -0.59
CA ARG A 8 8.63 17.12 -1.16
C ARG A 8 8.28 17.35 -2.62
N GLU A 9 8.84 16.54 -3.51
CA GLU A 9 8.54 16.58 -4.95
C GLU A 9 7.40 15.63 -5.31
N ILE A 10 7.24 14.54 -4.57
CA ILE A 10 6.10 13.62 -4.71
C ILE A 10 4.87 14.22 -3.99
N PRO A 11 3.78 14.53 -4.72
CA PRO A 11 2.57 15.09 -4.12
C PRO A 11 1.86 14.04 -3.25
N TYR A 12 0.99 14.53 -2.36
CA TYR A 12 0.15 13.72 -1.47
C TYR A 12 0.92 12.79 -0.50
N ASN A 13 2.22 12.97 -0.36
CA ASN A 13 3.01 12.21 0.60
C ASN A 13 2.87 12.78 2.01
N TYR A 14 1.88 12.30 2.75
CA TYR A 14 1.67 12.59 4.17
C TYR A 14 2.36 11.58 5.10
N THR A 15 3.23 10.72 4.57
CA THR A 15 3.88 9.63 5.32
C THR A 15 5.32 9.98 5.71
N SER A 16 5.91 9.18 6.59
CA SER A 16 7.33 9.30 6.97
C SER A 16 8.29 8.91 5.85
N PHE A 17 7.84 8.18 4.81
CA PHE A 17 8.68 7.77 3.68
C PHE A 17 9.13 8.98 2.87
N SER A 18 10.44 9.11 2.64
CA SER A 18 11.06 10.06 1.72
C SER A 18 10.73 9.77 0.27
N ASP A 19 10.90 10.77 -0.60
CA ASP A 19 10.68 10.60 -2.05
C ASP A 19 11.62 9.54 -2.64
N ARG A 20 12.84 9.41 -2.10
CA ARG A 20 13.77 8.32 -2.45
C ARG A 20 13.14 6.97 -2.16
N GLU A 21 12.61 6.77 -0.95
CA GLU A 21 12.05 5.48 -0.56
C GLU A 21 10.81 5.12 -1.39
N ILE A 22 9.96 6.10 -1.71
CA ILE A 22 8.81 5.88 -2.60
C ILE A 22 9.26 5.48 -4.00
N VAL A 23 10.24 6.20 -4.58
CA VAL A 23 10.79 5.84 -5.90
C VAL A 23 11.38 4.43 -5.88
N ILE A 24 12.15 4.09 -4.86
CA ILE A 24 12.76 2.75 -4.74
C ILE A 24 11.69 1.68 -4.58
N ARG A 25 10.65 1.94 -3.80
CA ARG A 25 9.56 0.97 -3.58
C ARG A 25 8.80 0.66 -4.88
N PHE A 26 8.55 1.65 -5.72
CA PHE A 26 7.83 1.44 -6.98
C PHE A 26 8.72 1.06 -8.17
N LEU A 27 9.91 1.65 -8.28
CA LEU A 27 10.75 1.58 -9.48
C LEU A 27 12.09 0.85 -9.25
N GLY A 28 12.47 0.62 -8.00
CA GLY A 28 13.75 0.01 -7.62
C GLY A 28 14.92 1.00 -7.51
N GLU A 29 16.00 0.55 -6.87
CA GLU A 29 17.18 1.38 -6.59
C GLU A 29 17.93 1.82 -7.85
N ALA A 30 17.98 0.97 -8.87
CA ALA A 30 18.57 1.32 -10.17
C ALA A 30 17.89 2.56 -10.78
N GLN A 31 16.57 2.64 -10.71
CA GLN A 31 15.81 3.75 -11.29
C GLN A 31 15.93 5.04 -10.48
N TRP A 32 16.13 4.94 -9.16
CA TRP A 32 16.55 6.09 -8.36
C TRP A 32 17.90 6.67 -8.82
N ALA A 33 18.86 5.81 -9.19
CA ALA A 33 20.14 6.26 -9.73
C ALA A 33 19.98 6.93 -11.10
N VAL A 34 19.17 6.34 -12.01
CA VAL A 34 18.84 6.92 -13.32
C VAL A 34 18.19 8.30 -13.18
N LEU A 35 17.17 8.43 -12.32
CA LEU A 35 16.50 9.70 -12.02
C LEU A 35 17.49 10.78 -11.55
N ASN A 36 18.44 10.43 -10.67
CA ASN A 36 19.44 11.38 -10.20
C ASN A 36 20.46 11.80 -11.27
N ARG A 37 20.79 10.92 -12.22
CA ARG A 37 21.61 11.29 -13.38
C ARG A 37 20.87 12.30 -14.26
N LEU A 38 19.62 12.00 -14.63
CA LEU A 38 18.77 12.87 -15.44
C LEU A 38 18.53 14.25 -14.80
N ARG A 39 18.45 14.33 -13.47
CA ARG A 39 18.32 15.60 -12.73
C ARG A 39 19.53 16.52 -12.89
N ARG A 40 20.74 15.95 -13.01
CA ARG A 40 21.98 16.74 -13.16
C ARG A 40 22.10 17.38 -14.55
N GLU A 41 21.43 16.82 -15.55
CA GLU A 41 21.48 17.25 -16.96
C GLU A 41 20.62 18.51 -17.27
N ARG A 42 19.95 19.11 -16.26
CA ARG A 42 19.22 20.40 -16.29
C ARG A 42 18.18 20.60 -17.41
N ARG A 43 17.76 19.55 -18.12
CA ARG A 43 16.79 19.61 -19.24
C ARG A 43 15.42 18.97 -18.98
N THR A 44 15.20 18.29 -17.85
CA THR A 44 14.10 17.31 -17.67
C THR A 44 13.03 17.69 -16.62
N GLY A 45 13.02 18.92 -16.11
CA GLY A 45 12.19 19.31 -14.96
C GLY A 45 10.69 19.01 -15.09
N ARG A 46 10.11 19.17 -16.29
CA ARG A 46 8.69 18.87 -16.52
C ARG A 46 8.39 17.36 -16.52
N SER A 47 9.21 16.55 -17.18
CA SER A 47 9.05 15.09 -17.21
C SER A 47 9.27 14.47 -15.82
N ALA A 48 10.22 15.01 -15.04
CA ALA A 48 10.43 14.60 -13.66
C ALA A 48 9.21 14.92 -12.78
N ARG A 49 8.63 16.13 -12.91
CA ARG A 49 7.39 16.49 -12.18
C ARG A 49 6.23 15.56 -12.55
N MET A 50 6.07 15.26 -13.83
CA MET A 50 5.04 14.32 -14.30
C MET A 50 5.24 12.92 -13.70
N LEU A 51 6.48 12.42 -13.63
CA LEU A 51 6.77 11.15 -12.97
C LEU A 51 6.40 11.18 -11.49
N PHE A 52 6.74 12.25 -10.76
CA PHE A 52 6.36 12.39 -9.35
C PHE A 52 4.85 12.49 -9.16
N GLU A 53 4.12 13.16 -10.05
CA GLU A 53 2.66 13.14 -10.05
C GLU A 53 2.11 11.71 -10.22
N VAL A 54 2.65 10.89 -11.14
CA VAL A 54 2.28 9.46 -11.28
C VAL A 54 2.55 8.70 -9.97
N LEU A 55 3.75 8.84 -9.41
CA LEU A 55 4.12 8.14 -8.18
C LEU A 55 3.29 8.60 -6.98
N GLY A 56 2.93 9.88 -6.90
CA GLY A 56 2.09 10.43 -5.84
C GLY A 56 0.66 9.93 -5.91
N ASP A 57 0.07 9.88 -7.11
CA ASP A 57 -1.26 9.32 -7.35
C ASP A 57 -1.31 7.82 -6.98
N MET A 58 -0.26 7.04 -7.32
CA MET A 58 -0.14 5.65 -6.89
C MET A 58 0.04 5.56 -5.37
N TRP A 59 0.92 6.38 -4.79
CA TRP A 59 1.25 6.36 -3.37
C TRP A 59 0.03 6.64 -2.50
N VAL A 60 -0.70 7.71 -2.77
CA VAL A 60 -1.88 8.09 -1.97
C VAL A 60 -2.93 6.98 -1.94
N VAL A 61 -3.15 6.27 -3.05
CA VAL A 61 -4.08 5.13 -3.10
C VAL A 61 -3.52 3.93 -2.33
N THR A 62 -2.25 3.59 -2.51
CA THR A 62 -1.64 2.47 -1.76
C THR A 62 -1.62 2.70 -0.25
N ARG A 63 -1.58 3.96 0.20
CA ARG A 63 -1.45 4.34 1.62
C ARG A 63 -2.74 4.80 2.28
N ASN A 64 -3.87 4.74 1.59
CA ASN A 64 -5.15 5.19 2.12
C ASN A 64 -6.23 4.10 1.94
N PRO A 65 -6.52 3.33 3.00
CA PRO A 65 -7.60 2.33 2.97
C PRO A 65 -8.96 2.88 2.52
N TYR A 66 -9.30 4.13 2.87
CA TYR A 66 -10.56 4.73 2.45
C TYR A 66 -10.62 4.99 0.95
N LEU A 67 -9.51 5.43 0.34
CA LEU A 67 -9.43 5.55 -1.12
C LEU A 67 -9.49 4.19 -1.81
N GLN A 68 -8.88 3.16 -1.22
CA GLN A 68 -8.97 1.79 -1.75
C GLN A 68 -10.41 1.31 -1.77
N ASP A 69 -11.13 1.49 -0.66
CA ASP A 69 -12.53 1.10 -0.54
C ASP A 69 -13.42 1.88 -1.53
N ASP A 70 -13.27 3.20 -1.65
CA ASP A 70 -13.98 4.02 -2.65
C ASP A 70 -13.73 3.53 -4.09
N LEU A 71 -12.47 3.25 -4.43
CA LEU A 71 -12.09 2.81 -5.78
C LEU A 71 -12.58 1.39 -6.09
N LEU A 72 -12.66 0.52 -5.09
CA LEU A 72 -13.24 -0.82 -5.22
C LEU A 72 -14.76 -0.76 -5.47
N GLU A 73 -15.45 0.16 -4.79
CA GLU A 73 -16.89 0.38 -4.98
C GLU A 73 -17.21 1.12 -6.29
N ASN A 74 -16.25 1.89 -6.83
CA ASN A 74 -16.43 2.72 -8.02
C ASN A 74 -15.46 2.35 -9.17
N PRO A 75 -15.70 1.25 -9.92
CA PRO A 75 -14.82 0.81 -11.02
C PRO A 75 -14.61 1.83 -12.14
N ARG A 76 -15.52 2.80 -12.32
CA ARG A 76 -15.35 3.91 -13.26
C ARG A 76 -14.25 4.87 -12.80
N ARG A 77 -14.18 5.18 -11.50
CA ARG A 77 -13.13 6.03 -10.92
C ARG A 77 -11.77 5.34 -11.04
N TRP A 78 -11.69 4.05 -10.74
CA TRP A 78 -10.47 3.27 -10.91
C TRP A 78 -9.93 3.29 -12.36
N ARG A 79 -10.79 3.05 -13.34
CA ARG A 79 -10.42 3.14 -14.77
C ARG A 79 -10.02 4.55 -15.20
N SER A 80 -10.66 5.57 -14.64
CA SER A 80 -10.30 6.97 -14.93
C SER A 80 -8.92 7.31 -14.39
N LEU A 81 -8.62 6.91 -13.15
CA LEU A 81 -7.31 7.12 -12.51
C LEU A 81 -6.20 6.42 -13.31
N THR A 82 -6.32 5.11 -13.53
CA THR A 82 -5.31 4.33 -14.25
C THR A 82 -5.06 4.82 -15.67
N ARG A 83 -6.12 5.21 -16.40
CA ARG A 83 -5.98 5.87 -17.71
C ARG A 83 -5.20 7.19 -17.63
N ALA A 84 -5.46 8.00 -16.61
CA ALA A 84 -4.72 9.26 -16.42
C ALA A 84 -3.23 9.01 -16.13
N LEU A 85 -2.90 7.96 -15.37
CA LEU A 85 -1.50 7.56 -15.13
C LEU A 85 -0.80 7.19 -16.43
N HIS A 86 -1.40 6.30 -17.24
CA HIS A 86 -0.83 5.89 -18.54
C HIS A 86 -0.66 7.09 -19.49
N HIS A 87 -1.68 7.95 -19.60
CA HIS A 87 -1.60 9.16 -20.43
C HIS A 87 -0.46 10.10 -19.98
N ARG A 88 -0.26 10.25 -18.66
CA ARG A 88 0.86 11.05 -18.14
C ARG A 88 2.21 10.42 -18.51
N LEU A 89 2.34 9.09 -18.45
CA LEU A 89 3.54 8.38 -18.90
C LEU A 89 3.79 8.51 -20.40
N ASP A 90 2.75 8.47 -21.24
CA ASP A 90 2.88 8.70 -22.69
C ASP A 90 3.47 10.08 -22.97
N GLY A 91 3.02 11.10 -22.25
CA GLY A 91 3.59 12.45 -22.34
C GLY A 91 5.05 12.57 -21.84
N ILE A 92 5.51 11.66 -20.96
CA ILE A 92 6.93 11.58 -20.56
C ILE A 92 7.75 10.96 -21.70
N VAL A 93 7.25 9.87 -22.30
CA VAL A 93 7.91 9.18 -23.42
C VAL A 93 8.05 10.10 -24.63
N GLU A 94 7.00 10.82 -25.00
CA GLU A 94 7.04 11.79 -26.11
C GLU A 94 8.12 12.87 -25.88
N ARG A 95 8.26 13.35 -24.64
CA ARG A 95 9.27 14.36 -24.27
C ARG A 95 10.68 13.81 -24.17
N ALA A 96 10.83 12.51 -23.93
CA ALA A 96 12.14 11.88 -23.85
C ALA A 96 12.87 11.91 -25.19
N GLY A 97 12.14 11.89 -26.32
CA GLY A 97 12.72 11.73 -27.64
C GLY A 97 13.62 10.48 -27.66
N ASP A 98 14.87 10.65 -28.09
CA ASP A 98 15.86 9.56 -28.14
C ASP A 98 16.70 9.42 -26.85
N ASN A 99 16.33 10.11 -25.75
CA ASN A 99 17.06 9.98 -24.49
C ASN A 99 16.83 8.60 -23.86
N ALA A 100 17.78 7.69 -24.05
CA ALA A 100 17.73 6.31 -23.58
C ALA A 100 17.45 6.19 -22.07
N LEU A 101 18.06 7.04 -21.23
CA LEU A 101 17.84 7.01 -19.77
C LEU A 101 16.43 7.44 -19.39
N ALA A 102 15.88 8.44 -20.08
CA ALA A 102 14.51 8.89 -19.84
C ALA A 102 13.48 7.84 -20.30
N LEU A 103 13.74 7.16 -21.42
CA LEU A 103 12.91 6.05 -21.89
C LEU A 103 12.97 4.84 -20.97
N GLU A 104 14.15 4.50 -20.45
CA GLU A 104 14.34 3.43 -19.45
C GLU A 104 13.49 3.69 -18.20
N LEU A 105 13.59 4.91 -17.65
CA LEU A 105 12.84 5.32 -16.46
C LEU A 105 11.32 5.32 -16.72
N ALA A 106 10.90 5.79 -17.89
CA ALA A 106 9.49 5.79 -18.29
C ALA A 106 8.92 4.37 -18.41
N GLU A 107 9.68 3.42 -18.95
CA GLU A 107 9.23 2.02 -19.05
C GLU A 107 9.21 1.34 -17.68
N ALA A 108 10.15 1.66 -16.78
CA ALA A 108 10.06 1.22 -15.39
C ALA A 108 8.80 1.73 -14.69
N ALA A 109 8.47 3.01 -14.87
CA ALA A 109 7.23 3.58 -14.36
C ALA A 109 5.98 2.94 -15.00
N ARG A 110 6.04 2.61 -16.29
CA ARG A 110 4.94 1.91 -17.00
C ARG A 110 4.71 0.52 -16.44
N ARG A 111 5.77 -0.23 -16.09
CA ARG A 111 5.65 -1.51 -15.35
C ARG A 111 4.97 -1.31 -14.00
N ALA A 112 5.42 -0.34 -13.21
CA ALA A 112 4.85 -0.06 -11.90
C ALA A 112 3.37 0.33 -11.98
N VAL A 113 2.96 1.14 -12.97
CA VAL A 113 1.55 1.47 -13.22
C VAL A 113 0.73 0.23 -13.60
N ARG A 114 1.25 -0.66 -14.45
CA ARG A 114 0.57 -1.93 -14.80
C ARG A 114 0.38 -2.82 -13.57
N GLU A 115 1.39 -2.93 -12.71
CA GLU A 115 1.32 -3.70 -11.47
C GLU A 115 0.30 -3.12 -10.48
N PHE A 116 0.27 -1.80 -10.34
CA PHE A 116 -0.71 -1.06 -9.55
C PHE A 116 -2.14 -1.22 -10.09
N GLU A 117 -2.32 -1.12 -11.40
CA GLU A 117 -3.60 -1.32 -12.08
C GLU A 117 -4.15 -2.74 -11.84
N ALA A 118 -3.28 -3.75 -11.87
CA ALA A 118 -3.64 -5.13 -11.58
C ALA A 118 -3.79 -5.42 -10.07
N TRP A 119 -3.21 -4.60 -9.20
CA TRP A 119 -3.22 -4.84 -7.75
C TRP A 119 -4.61 -4.69 -7.14
N LEU A 120 -5.36 -3.62 -7.43
CA LEU A 120 -6.66 -3.38 -6.78
C LEU A 120 -7.70 -4.49 -7.06
N PRO A 121 -7.87 -4.99 -8.31
CA PRO A 121 -8.76 -6.13 -8.57
C PRO A 121 -8.30 -7.44 -7.90
N ARG A 122 -6.98 -7.66 -7.78
CA ARG A 122 -6.45 -8.81 -7.03
C ARG A 122 -6.80 -8.71 -5.55
N GLN A 123 -6.71 -7.52 -4.96
CA GLN A 123 -7.14 -7.28 -3.59
C GLN A 123 -8.63 -7.59 -3.42
N GLN A 124 -9.49 -7.17 -4.35
CA GLN A 124 -10.91 -7.51 -4.31
C GLN A 124 -11.14 -9.03 -4.33
N THR A 125 -10.44 -9.74 -5.21
CA THR A 125 -10.54 -11.20 -5.34
C THR A 125 -10.11 -11.89 -4.04
N LEU A 126 -9.01 -11.45 -3.45
CA LEU A 126 -8.52 -11.97 -2.17
C LEU A 126 -9.50 -11.67 -1.03
N ARG A 127 -10.10 -10.47 -0.97
CA ARG A 127 -11.14 -10.13 0.04
C ARG A 127 -12.33 -11.07 -0.04
N GLN A 128 -12.81 -11.39 -1.25
CA GLN A 128 -13.92 -12.34 -1.43
C GLN A 128 -13.55 -13.76 -0.99
N ALA A 129 -12.34 -14.22 -1.34
CA ALA A 129 -11.85 -15.54 -0.93
C ALA A 129 -11.69 -15.63 0.61
N ALA A 130 -11.09 -14.60 1.21
CA ALA A 130 -10.89 -14.51 2.64
C ALA A 130 -12.22 -14.49 3.40
N LEU A 131 -13.16 -13.63 3.00
CA LEU A 131 -14.49 -13.57 3.60
C LEU A 131 -15.20 -14.92 3.54
N LYS A 132 -15.17 -15.60 2.39
CA LYS A 132 -15.80 -16.92 2.21
C LYS A 132 -15.17 -17.99 3.10
N ARG A 133 -13.85 -17.98 3.28
CA ARG A 133 -13.14 -18.98 4.09
C ARG A 133 -13.32 -18.72 5.58
N LEU A 134 -13.12 -17.48 6.02
CA LEU A 134 -13.17 -17.06 7.43
C LEU A 134 -14.59 -17.08 7.99
N ALA A 135 -15.61 -16.76 7.19
CA ALA A 135 -17.02 -16.81 7.64
C ALA A 135 -17.52 -18.23 7.96
N ARG A 136 -16.71 -19.28 7.72
CA ARG A 136 -17.01 -20.66 8.13
C ARG A 136 -16.53 -20.98 9.55
N VAL A 137 -15.64 -20.14 10.10
CA VAL A 137 -14.93 -20.41 11.35
C VAL A 137 -15.06 -19.30 12.38
N THR A 138 -15.59 -18.13 11.97
CA THR A 138 -15.99 -17.03 12.85
C THR A 138 -17.17 -16.28 12.22
N ARG A 139 -17.81 -15.38 12.98
CA ARG A 139 -18.93 -14.56 12.47
C ARG A 139 -18.44 -13.59 11.40
N ARG A 140 -19.32 -13.23 10.46
CA ARG A 140 -18.98 -12.29 9.38
C ARG A 140 -18.54 -10.92 9.90
N ASP A 141 -19.18 -10.45 10.96
CA ASP A 141 -18.88 -9.14 11.59
C ASP A 141 -17.52 -9.13 12.31
N ASN A 142 -16.91 -10.30 12.51
CA ASN A 142 -15.55 -10.42 13.04
C ASN A 142 -14.48 -10.30 11.94
N ILE A 143 -14.85 -10.09 10.67
CA ILE A 143 -13.93 -10.03 9.53
C ILE A 143 -14.01 -8.64 8.90
N ASP A 144 -13.10 -7.76 9.30
CA ASP A 144 -13.14 -6.34 8.93
C ASP A 144 -12.05 -5.98 7.92
N PHE A 145 -12.48 -5.57 6.72
CA PHE A 145 -11.62 -5.04 5.65
C PHE A 145 -11.65 -3.51 5.56
N GLY A 146 -12.48 -2.86 6.38
CA GLY A 146 -12.78 -1.45 6.33
C GLY A 146 -11.61 -0.58 6.79
N GLY A 147 -11.60 0.65 6.28
CA GLY A 147 -10.52 1.59 6.57
C GLY A 147 -10.27 1.84 8.06
N LEU A 148 -11.32 1.93 8.90
CA LEU A 148 -11.16 2.21 10.33
C LEU A 148 -10.39 1.10 11.05
N ALA A 149 -10.80 -0.16 10.90
CA ALA A 149 -10.10 -1.27 11.53
C ALA A 149 -8.65 -1.35 11.05
N ARG A 150 -8.42 -1.22 9.74
CA ARG A 150 -7.07 -1.26 9.18
C ARG A 150 -6.18 -0.11 9.67
N VAL A 151 -6.72 1.10 9.80
CA VAL A 151 -6.00 2.26 10.33
C VAL A 151 -5.68 2.10 11.82
N SER A 152 -6.61 1.60 12.62
CA SER A 152 -6.38 1.37 14.06
C SER A 152 -5.37 0.25 14.33
N HIS A 153 -5.14 -0.64 13.35
CA HIS A 153 -4.26 -1.80 13.46
C HIS A 153 -2.97 -1.71 12.62
N VAL A 154 -2.67 -0.55 12.05
CA VAL A 154 -1.47 -0.31 11.21
C VAL A 154 -0.17 -0.17 12.02
N THR A 155 -0.27 0.13 13.31
CA THR A 155 0.88 0.40 14.19
C THR A 155 0.61 -0.08 15.62
N ASP A 156 1.69 -0.20 16.39
CA ASP A 156 1.68 -0.23 17.85
C ASP A 156 2.16 1.12 18.44
N ALA A 157 2.59 1.13 19.70
CA ALA A 157 3.04 2.35 20.40
C ALA A 157 4.32 2.98 19.82
N THR A 158 4.96 2.34 18.84
CA THR A 158 6.08 2.95 18.09
C THR A 158 5.64 4.02 17.09
N ASP A 159 4.34 4.09 16.77
CA ASP A 159 3.78 4.92 15.70
C ASP A 159 4.37 4.64 14.29
N TRP A 160 5.04 3.50 14.12
CA TRP A 160 5.65 3.10 12.87
C TRP A 160 4.63 2.46 11.90
N ARG A 161 4.27 3.19 10.84
CA ARG A 161 3.27 2.76 9.85
C ARG A 161 3.92 2.22 8.57
N VAL A 162 4.31 0.95 8.57
CA VAL A 162 4.95 0.31 7.41
C VAL A 162 3.95 -0.10 6.35
N GLU A 163 3.03 -1.03 6.66
CA GLU A 163 1.92 -1.43 5.79
C GLU A 163 0.59 -1.42 6.56
N PHE A 164 -0.51 -1.23 5.82
CA PHE A 164 -1.85 -1.46 6.36
C PHE A 164 -2.15 -2.95 6.33
N PRO A 165 -2.75 -3.52 7.38
CA PRO A 165 -3.15 -4.91 7.34
C PRO A 165 -4.19 -5.12 6.23
N PHE A 166 -4.20 -6.30 5.64
CA PHE A 166 -5.19 -6.70 4.64
C PHE A 166 -6.58 -6.85 5.26
N VAL A 167 -6.66 -7.48 6.45
CA VAL A 167 -7.89 -7.75 7.19
C VAL A 167 -7.59 -7.72 8.69
N VAL A 168 -8.56 -7.26 9.48
CA VAL A 168 -8.57 -7.42 10.94
C VAL A 168 -9.64 -8.45 11.28
N ILE A 169 -9.26 -9.46 12.06
CA ILE A 169 -10.16 -10.54 12.47
C ILE A 169 -10.27 -10.48 13.98
N THR A 170 -11.49 -10.43 14.52
CA THR A 170 -11.73 -10.28 15.98
C THR A 170 -12.62 -11.42 16.49
N PRO A 171 -12.07 -12.65 16.69
CA PRO A 171 -12.83 -13.83 17.07
C PRO A 171 -13.57 -13.66 18.40
N ASP A 172 -14.71 -14.36 18.56
CA ASP A 172 -15.53 -14.24 19.78
C ASP A 172 -15.14 -15.24 20.88
N SER A 173 -14.39 -16.29 20.55
CA SER A 173 -13.96 -17.30 21.52
C SER A 173 -12.62 -17.92 21.17
N GLU A 174 -11.95 -18.48 22.17
CA GLU A 174 -10.67 -19.18 22.00
C GLU A 174 -10.76 -20.35 21.00
N ALA A 175 -11.92 -21.03 20.94
CA ALA A 175 -12.16 -22.14 20.02
C ALA A 175 -12.11 -21.73 18.54
N GLU A 176 -12.30 -20.45 18.23
CA GLU A 176 -12.20 -19.92 16.86
C GLU A 176 -10.74 -19.65 16.43
N ILE A 177 -9.80 -19.50 17.38
CA ILE A 177 -8.42 -19.08 17.08
C ILE A 177 -7.72 -20.03 16.11
N GLN A 178 -7.65 -21.32 16.43
CA GLN A 178 -6.96 -22.29 15.59
C GLN A 178 -7.58 -22.37 14.18
N PRO A 179 -8.91 -22.51 14.02
CA PRO A 179 -9.56 -22.46 12.71
C PRO A 179 -9.29 -21.18 11.91
N VAL A 180 -9.27 -20.01 12.56
CA VAL A 180 -8.97 -18.71 11.93
C VAL A 180 -7.52 -18.67 11.45
N VAL A 181 -6.56 -19.07 12.30
CA VAL A 181 -5.14 -19.16 11.93
C VAL A 181 -4.96 -20.07 10.71
N GLN A 182 -5.58 -21.25 10.72
CA GLN A 182 -5.49 -22.17 9.59
C GLN A 182 -6.09 -21.57 8.31
N ALA A 183 -7.23 -20.88 8.41
CA ALA A 183 -7.83 -20.19 7.26
C ALA A 183 -6.90 -19.12 6.68
N CYS A 184 -6.21 -18.35 7.51
CA CYS A 184 -5.22 -17.36 7.06
C CYS A 184 -4.01 -18.00 6.37
N ILE A 185 -3.49 -19.11 6.92
CA ILE A 185 -2.39 -19.88 6.30
C ILE A 185 -2.81 -20.41 4.92
N ASP A 186 -4.00 -21.00 4.81
CA ASP A 186 -4.53 -21.54 3.55
C ASP A 186 -4.68 -20.44 2.47
N LEU A 187 -4.90 -19.19 2.89
CA LEU A 187 -5.01 -18.01 2.03
C LEU A 187 -3.65 -17.36 1.72
N GLY A 188 -2.55 -17.84 2.31
CA GLY A 188 -1.22 -17.29 2.16
C GLY A 188 -0.99 -15.95 2.87
N LEU A 189 -1.80 -15.63 3.89
CA LEU A 189 -1.69 -14.37 4.63
C LEU A 189 -0.60 -14.43 5.70
N THR A 190 0.15 -13.34 5.86
CA THR A 190 1.00 -13.14 7.05
C THR A 190 0.09 -12.94 8.26
N ILE A 191 0.43 -13.49 9.43
CA ILE A 191 -0.42 -13.42 10.62
C ILE A 191 0.28 -12.62 11.72
N ILE A 192 -0.42 -11.62 12.27
CA ILE A 192 -0.01 -10.91 13.48
C ILE A 192 -1.10 -11.10 14.55
N PRO A 193 -0.85 -11.86 15.64
CA PRO A 193 -1.71 -11.81 16.81
C PRO A 193 -1.51 -10.47 17.53
N ARG A 194 -2.60 -9.83 17.93
CA ARG A 194 -2.57 -8.51 18.55
C ARG A 194 -3.58 -8.42 19.68
N GLY A 195 -3.12 -8.03 20.87
CA GLY A 195 -3.99 -7.50 21.95
C GLY A 195 -4.23 -6.01 21.76
N GLY A 196 -3.99 -5.20 22.79
CA GLY A 196 -4.16 -3.73 22.71
C GLY A 196 -3.16 -2.99 21.79
N GLY A 197 -2.14 -3.66 21.26
CA GLY A 197 -1.16 -3.05 20.36
C GLY A 197 -0.28 -1.97 21.00
N THR A 198 0.07 -2.13 22.28
CA THR A 198 0.84 -1.15 23.06
C THR A 198 2.35 -1.45 23.12
N GLY A 199 2.85 -2.35 22.28
CA GLY A 199 4.27 -2.69 22.22
C GLY A 199 5.14 -1.52 21.72
N TYR A 200 6.36 -1.40 22.27
CA TYR A 200 7.33 -0.35 21.91
C TYR A 200 8.45 -0.84 20.97
N THR A 201 8.30 -2.03 20.39
CA THR A 201 9.35 -2.68 19.58
C THR A 201 8.90 -2.99 18.15
N GLY A 202 7.71 -2.55 17.74
CA GLY A 202 7.18 -2.77 16.38
C GLY A 202 6.63 -4.17 16.16
N SER A 203 6.37 -4.94 17.23
CA SER A 203 5.98 -6.35 17.14
C SER A 203 4.58 -6.59 16.55
N ALA A 204 3.72 -5.56 16.55
CA ALA A 204 2.39 -5.63 15.95
C ALA A 204 2.24 -4.75 14.69
N VAL A 205 3.35 -4.33 14.07
CA VAL A 205 3.36 -3.52 12.84
C VAL A 205 3.35 -4.43 11.61
N PRO A 206 2.35 -4.32 10.71
CA PRO A 206 2.36 -5.07 9.46
C PRO A 206 3.50 -4.63 8.54
N LEU A 207 4.36 -5.56 8.15
CA LEU A 207 5.45 -5.30 7.19
C LEU A 207 5.05 -5.63 5.74
N PHE A 208 4.04 -6.48 5.57
CA PHE A 208 3.53 -6.92 4.28
C PHE A 208 2.05 -6.54 4.13
N SER A 209 1.66 -6.16 2.91
CA SER A 209 0.30 -5.69 2.62
C SER A 209 -0.77 -6.78 2.73
N ASP A 210 -0.39 -8.06 2.68
CA ASP A 210 -1.20 -9.27 2.83
C ASP A 210 -1.18 -9.82 4.27
N THR A 211 -1.12 -8.93 5.26
CA THR A 211 -1.15 -9.29 6.67
C THR A 211 -2.57 -9.35 7.23
N ALA A 212 -2.97 -10.48 7.81
CA ALA A 212 -4.10 -10.60 8.70
C ALA A 212 -3.68 -10.27 10.14
N VAL A 213 -4.35 -9.29 10.75
CA VAL A 213 -4.23 -9.03 12.19
C VAL A 213 -5.35 -9.79 12.90
N ILE A 214 -5.01 -10.69 13.81
CA ILE A 214 -5.97 -11.37 14.68
C ILE A 214 -6.01 -10.60 16.00
N ASN A 215 -7.06 -9.80 16.18
CA ASN A 215 -7.30 -9.04 17.39
C ASN A 215 -7.95 -9.93 18.46
N THR A 216 -7.24 -10.11 19.58
CA THR A 216 -7.65 -10.96 20.70
C THR A 216 -8.31 -10.18 21.85
N GLU A 217 -8.57 -8.87 21.70
CA GLU A 217 -9.11 -8.02 22.77
C GLU A 217 -10.50 -8.44 23.27
N LYS A 218 -11.29 -9.18 22.46
CA LYS A 218 -12.55 -9.78 22.91
C LYS A 218 -12.38 -10.98 23.85
N LEU A 219 -11.20 -11.60 23.85
CA LEU A 219 -10.92 -12.81 24.61
C LEU A 219 -10.50 -12.44 26.04
N GLU A 220 -11.42 -11.82 26.78
CA GLU A 220 -11.21 -11.33 28.15
C GLU A 220 -11.80 -12.25 29.23
N GLY A 221 -12.41 -13.36 28.83
CA GLY A 221 -12.96 -14.35 29.74
C GLY A 221 -11.88 -14.92 30.67
N LEU A 222 -12.10 -14.80 31.98
CA LEU A 222 -11.34 -15.52 32.98
C LEU A 222 -12.14 -16.79 33.32
N GLY A 223 -11.50 -17.95 33.16
CA GLY A 223 -12.14 -19.27 33.32
C GLY A 223 -12.81 -19.51 34.67
#